data_AF-A0A7H0Y1T1-F1
#
_entry.id   AF-A0A7H0Y1T1-F1
#
_cell.length_a   1.000
_cell.length_b   1.000
_cell.length_c   1.000
_cell.angle_alpha   90.00
_cell.angle_beta   90.00
_cell.angle_gamma   90.00
#
_symmetry.space_group_name_H-M   'P 1'
#
loop_
_entity.id
_entity.type
_entity.pdbx_description
1 polymer ?
#
loop_
_entity_poly.entity_id
_entity_poly.type
_entity_poly.pdbx_seq_one_letter_code
_entity_poly.pdbx_strand_id
1 'polypeptide(L)'
;MNQLMLDMPQYGPWLVTHKGDVSCRLLADRHYSRQTIGSPQFCRPGRNLVLRTAVGDAVWVTWSGIRDDGLQAWECTIFRNEAGLRSSDMIRAAITATLAEWGQPPQDGIITYVDRSKIRSINPGCCFRKAGWRRIGRSKHRGLLLLQLI
;
A
#
# COMPACT_ATOMS: atom_id res chain seq x y z
N MET A 1 34.26 -19.94 9.82
CA MET A 1 33.07 -20.04 8.95
C MET A 1 32.41 -18.67 8.94
N ASN A 2 32.56 -17.90 7.86
CA ASN A 2 31.88 -16.63 7.70
C ASN A 2 30.39 -16.90 7.53
N GLN A 3 29.63 -16.72 8.62
CA GLN A 3 28.19 -16.69 8.54
C GLN A 3 27.83 -15.44 7.75
N LEU A 4 27.38 -15.64 6.51
CA LEU A 4 26.71 -14.62 5.72
C LEU A 4 25.49 -14.16 6.53
N MET A 5 25.67 -13.10 7.32
CA MET A 5 24.57 -12.26 7.74
C MET A 5 23.98 -11.70 6.46
N LEU A 6 22.93 -12.34 5.96
CA LEU A 6 22.00 -11.68 5.07
C LEU A 6 21.46 -10.50 5.87
N ASP A 7 21.96 -9.30 5.60
CA ASP A 7 21.35 -8.04 6.03
C ASP A 7 19.95 -7.99 5.41
N MET A 8 19.02 -8.72 6.02
CA MET A 8 17.61 -8.67 5.70
C MET A 8 17.08 -7.44 6.42
N PRO A 9 16.66 -6.41 5.68
CA PRO A 9 16.09 -5.24 6.31
C PRO A 9 14.86 -5.67 7.12
N GLN A 10 14.87 -5.39 8.43
CA GLN A 10 13.78 -5.77 9.31
C GLN A 10 12.66 -4.72 9.20
N TYR A 11 11.76 -4.90 8.23
CA TYR A 11 10.62 -4.01 7.96
C TYR A 11 9.45 -4.15 8.94
N GLY A 12 9.76 -4.45 10.21
CA GLY A 12 8.75 -4.84 11.20
C GLY A 12 7.99 -6.09 10.74
N PRO A 13 6.65 -6.05 10.62
CA PRO A 13 5.86 -7.21 10.24
C PRO A 13 5.92 -7.55 8.74
N TRP A 14 6.57 -6.71 7.92
CA TRP A 14 6.54 -6.80 6.47
C TRP A 14 7.70 -7.60 5.89
N LEU A 15 7.38 -8.41 4.88
CA LEU A 15 8.33 -9.09 4.01
C LEU A 15 8.08 -8.62 2.57
N VAL A 16 9.16 -8.35 1.83
CA VAL A 16 9.07 -8.05 0.40
C VAL A 16 8.70 -9.32 -0.36
N THR A 17 7.77 -9.19 -1.30
CA THR A 17 7.37 -10.27 -2.21
C THR A 17 7.08 -9.68 -3.61
N HIS A 18 6.42 -10.46 -4.47
CA HIS A 18 6.14 -10.10 -5.85
C HIS A 18 4.63 -10.04 -6.13
N LYS A 19 4.27 -9.36 -7.23
CA LYS A 19 2.89 -9.13 -7.71
C LYS A 19 2.09 -10.38 -8.13
N GLY A 20 2.68 -11.58 -7.98
CA GLY A 20 2.04 -12.86 -8.25
C GLY A 20 1.88 -13.74 -6.99
N ASP A 21 2.33 -13.26 -5.82
CA ASP A 21 2.25 -13.98 -4.55
C ASP A 21 0.81 -14.44 -4.28
N VAL A 22 0.65 -15.72 -3.98
CA VAL A 22 -0.67 -16.36 -3.84
C VAL A 22 -1.47 -15.75 -2.68
N SER A 23 -0.82 -15.51 -1.54
CA SER A 23 -1.49 -14.97 -0.35
C SER A 23 -1.98 -13.53 -0.62
N CYS A 24 -1.13 -12.70 -1.22
CA CYS A 24 -1.48 -11.34 -1.61
C CYS A 24 -2.59 -11.30 -2.67
N ARG A 25 -2.58 -12.21 -3.64
CA ARG A 25 -3.64 -12.30 -4.66
C ARG A 25 -4.99 -12.56 -4.03
N LEU A 26 -5.07 -13.51 -3.10
CA LEU A 26 -6.30 -13.85 -2.39
C LEU A 26 -6.82 -12.66 -1.55
N LEU A 27 -5.92 -11.94 -0.87
CA LEU A 27 -6.28 -10.70 -0.17
C LEU A 27 -6.78 -9.62 -1.13
N ALA A 28 -6.10 -9.45 -2.27
CA ALA A 28 -6.47 -8.48 -3.30
C ALA A 28 -7.82 -8.83 -3.94
N ASP A 29 -8.14 -10.11 -4.15
CA ASP A 29 -9.44 -10.57 -4.66
C ASP A 29 -10.61 -10.15 -3.75
N ARG A 30 -10.35 -9.92 -2.45
CA ARG A 30 -11.32 -9.40 -1.48
C ARG A 30 -11.28 -7.88 -1.30
N HIS A 31 -10.42 -7.16 -2.02
CA HIS A 31 -10.26 -5.72 -1.90
C HIS A 31 -11.07 -4.99 -2.99
N TYR A 32 -11.73 -3.88 -2.63
CA TYR A 32 -12.65 -3.16 -3.52
C TYR A 32 -11.98 -2.50 -4.75
N SER A 33 -10.65 -2.39 -4.77
CA SER A 33 -9.91 -1.86 -5.92
C SER A 33 -9.62 -2.92 -6.99
N ARG A 34 -9.91 -4.20 -6.72
CA ARG A 34 -9.64 -5.29 -7.65
C ARG A 34 -10.51 -5.17 -8.90
N GLN A 35 -9.88 -5.24 -10.07
CA GLN A 35 -10.57 -5.21 -11.37
C GLN A 35 -11.01 -6.61 -11.82
N THR A 36 -10.09 -7.59 -11.78
CA THR A 36 -10.34 -8.97 -12.24
C THR A 36 -9.98 -9.97 -11.14
N ILE A 37 -10.99 -10.54 -10.49
CA ILE A 37 -10.84 -11.57 -9.46
C ILE A 37 -10.17 -12.81 -10.09
N GLY A 38 -9.22 -13.43 -9.38
CA GLY A 38 -8.54 -14.65 -9.83
C GLY A 38 -7.40 -14.43 -10.83
N SER A 39 -7.19 -13.20 -11.33
CA SER A 39 -6.03 -12.88 -12.17
C SER A 39 -4.70 -13.26 -11.47
N PRO A 40 -3.72 -13.81 -12.21
CA PRO A 40 -2.42 -14.24 -11.69
C PRO A 40 -1.54 -13.07 -11.21
N GLN A 41 -1.92 -11.83 -11.53
CA GLN A 41 -1.28 -10.63 -11.01
C GLN A 41 -2.35 -9.64 -10.53
N PHE A 42 -1.99 -8.85 -9.51
CA PHE A 42 -2.91 -7.94 -8.83
C PHE A 42 -2.43 -6.47 -8.81
N CYS A 43 -1.27 -6.20 -9.40
CA CYS A 43 -0.72 -4.87 -9.53
C CYS A 43 -0.88 -4.34 -10.96
N ARG A 44 -1.07 -3.03 -11.09
CA ARG A 44 -1.06 -2.36 -12.40
C ARG A 44 0.37 -2.26 -12.98
N PRO A 45 0.52 -2.06 -14.31
CA PRO A 45 1.83 -1.84 -14.94
C PRO A 45 2.60 -0.66 -14.30
N GLY A 46 3.93 -0.79 -14.20
CA GLY A 46 4.82 0.16 -13.53
C GLY A 46 5.70 -0.49 -12.47
N ARG A 47 6.42 0.33 -11.69
CA ARG A 47 7.26 -0.14 -10.58
C ARG A 47 6.35 -0.43 -9.38
N ASN A 48 6.50 -1.62 -8.80
CA ASN A 48 5.67 -2.07 -7.68
C ASN A 48 6.57 -2.60 -6.56
N LEU A 49 6.29 -2.17 -5.32
CA LEU A 49 6.81 -2.78 -4.10
C LEU A 49 5.64 -3.46 -3.43
N VAL A 50 5.72 -4.78 -3.29
CA VAL A 50 4.68 -5.59 -2.65
C VAL A 50 5.22 -6.08 -1.33
N LEU A 51 4.48 -5.78 -0.26
CA LEU A 51 4.78 -6.22 1.08
C LEU A 51 3.67 -7.14 1.58
N ARG A 52 4.04 -8.19 2.31
CA ARG A 52 3.11 -9.06 3.02
C ARG A 52 3.58 -9.39 4.41
N THR A 53 2.67 -9.79 5.29
CA THR A 53 3.04 -10.42 6.56
C THR A 53 3.56 -11.84 6.32
N ALA A 54 4.32 -12.37 7.28
CA ALA A 54 4.82 -13.75 7.23
C ALA A 54 3.69 -14.78 7.04
N VAL A 55 2.55 -14.59 7.73
CA VAL A 55 1.35 -15.41 7.65
C VAL A 55 0.58 -15.21 6.33
N GLY A 56 0.75 -14.07 5.65
CA GLY A 56 0.04 -13.75 4.42
C GLY A 56 -1.39 -13.25 4.65
N ASP A 57 -1.65 -12.64 5.80
CA ASP A 57 -2.93 -12.06 6.23
C ASP A 57 -2.99 -10.53 6.10
N ALA A 58 -1.91 -9.88 5.67
CA ALA A 58 -1.93 -8.48 5.26
C ALA A 58 -1.07 -8.23 4.02
N VAL A 59 -1.48 -7.24 3.23
CA VAL A 59 -0.79 -6.82 2.01
C VAL A 59 -0.74 -5.29 1.93
N TRP A 60 0.40 -4.78 1.47
CA TRP A 60 0.61 -3.39 1.10
C TRP A 60 1.27 -3.33 -0.28
N VAL A 61 0.83 -2.41 -1.13
CA VAL A 61 1.44 -2.16 -2.45
C VAL A 61 1.74 -0.70 -2.64
N THR A 62 3.03 -0.36 -2.76
CA THR A 62 3.48 0.94 -3.29
C THR A 62 3.69 0.83 -4.79
N TRP A 63 3.21 1.81 -5.55
CA TRP A 63 3.36 1.90 -6.99
C TRP A 63 3.99 3.22 -7.42
N SER A 64 4.78 3.18 -8.49
CA SER A 64 5.24 4.35 -9.25
C SER A 64 5.12 4.11 -10.75
N GLY A 65 4.68 5.12 -11.50
CA GLY A 65 4.47 5.08 -12.94
C GLY A 65 3.78 6.35 -13.46
N ILE A 66 3.29 6.30 -14.70
CA ILE A 66 2.67 7.45 -15.38
C ILE A 66 1.31 7.77 -14.75
N ARG A 67 1.09 9.03 -14.38
CA ARG A 67 -0.13 9.55 -13.77
C ARG A 67 -0.73 10.67 -14.61
N ASP A 68 -2.05 10.82 -14.53
CA ASP A 68 -2.85 11.85 -15.22
C ASP A 68 -3.48 12.88 -14.26
N ASP A 69 -3.19 12.76 -12.95
CA ASP A 69 -3.69 13.63 -11.90
C ASP A 69 -2.79 14.84 -11.62
N GLY A 70 -1.62 14.90 -12.25
CA GLY A 70 -0.63 15.97 -12.11
C GLY A 70 0.23 15.88 -10.85
N LEU A 71 0.11 14.81 -10.05
CA LEU A 71 0.92 14.63 -8.84
C LEU A 71 2.21 13.88 -9.15
N GLN A 72 3.30 14.32 -8.55
CA GLN A 72 4.57 13.59 -8.50
C GLN A 72 4.65 12.84 -7.16
N ALA A 73 4.00 11.67 -7.10
CA ALA A 73 3.90 10.88 -5.88
C ALA A 73 3.97 9.37 -6.16
N TRP A 74 4.41 8.61 -5.15
CA TRP A 74 4.13 7.18 -5.11
C TRP A 74 2.71 6.93 -4.61
N GLU A 75 2.10 5.83 -5.03
CA GLU A 75 0.73 5.49 -4.62
C GLU A 75 0.67 4.19 -3.84
N CYS A 76 0.04 4.22 -2.66
CA CYS A 76 -0.50 3.03 -2.03
C CYS A 76 -1.78 2.62 -2.79
N THR A 77 -1.64 1.62 -3.65
CA THR A 77 -2.74 1.13 -4.52
C THR A 77 -3.62 0.08 -3.84
N ILE A 78 -3.03 -0.67 -2.90
CA ILE A 78 -3.72 -1.66 -2.07
C ILE A 78 -3.13 -1.62 -0.67
N PHE A 79 -4.00 -1.54 0.33
CA PHE A 79 -3.70 -1.92 1.70
C PHE A 79 -4.87 -2.73 2.24
N ARG A 80 -4.60 -3.96 2.66
CA ARG A 80 -5.58 -4.80 3.32
C ARG A 80 -4.91 -5.49 4.50
N ASN A 81 -5.55 -5.40 5.66
CA ASN A 81 -5.09 -6.00 6.89
C ASN A 81 -6.21 -6.89 7.44
N GLU A 82 -6.00 -8.20 7.42
CA GLU A 82 -6.82 -9.20 8.12
C GLU A 82 -6.09 -9.77 9.34
N ALA A 83 -4.88 -9.27 9.65
CA ALA A 83 -4.12 -9.63 10.83
C ALA A 83 -4.68 -8.96 12.10
N GLY A 84 -4.27 -9.48 13.27
CA GLY A 84 -4.56 -8.88 14.57
C GLY A 84 -3.78 -7.60 14.90
N LEU A 85 -2.98 -7.09 13.96
CA LEU A 85 -2.12 -5.91 14.15
C LEU A 85 -2.89 -4.61 13.86
N ARG A 86 -2.53 -3.54 14.57
CA ARG A 86 -3.16 -2.23 14.38
C ARG A 86 -2.80 -1.64 13.01
N SER A 87 -3.81 -1.41 12.17
CA SER A 87 -3.63 -0.93 10.78
C SER A 87 -2.82 0.37 10.65
N SER A 88 -2.97 1.33 11.56
CA SER A 88 -2.16 2.57 11.49
C SER A 88 -0.67 2.31 11.71
N ASP A 89 -0.33 1.32 12.53
CA ASP A 89 1.07 0.99 12.84
C ASP A 89 1.67 0.19 11.69
N MET A 90 0.88 -0.70 11.09
CA MET A 90 1.25 -1.39 9.85
C MET A 90 1.50 -0.43 8.67
N ILE A 91 0.68 0.62 8.54
CA ILE A 91 0.89 1.66 7.51
C ILE A 91 2.23 2.37 7.76
N ARG A 92 2.54 2.79 9.00
CA ARG A 92 3.83 3.44 9.29
C ARG A 92 5.02 2.51 8.97
N ALA A 93 4.93 1.23 9.36
CA ALA A 93 5.96 0.25 9.04
C ALA A 93 6.10 0.02 7.52
N ALA A 94 5.00 0.05 6.76
CA ALA A 94 5.03 -0.08 5.31
C ALA A 94 5.68 1.14 4.63
N ILE A 95 5.48 2.34 5.19
CA ILE A 95 6.20 3.54 4.77
C ILE A 95 7.68 3.40 5.04
N THR A 96 8.09 2.99 6.25
CA THR A 96 9.50 2.74 6.56
C THR A 96 10.14 1.75 5.59
N ALA A 97 9.45 0.65 5.28
CA ALA A 97 9.90 -0.33 4.29
C ALA A 97 10.03 0.27 2.89
N THR A 98 9.04 1.07 2.47
CA THR A 98 9.07 1.75 1.17
C THR A 98 10.25 2.72 1.08
N LEU A 99 10.50 3.51 2.12
CA LEU A 99 11.63 4.45 2.15
C LEU A 99 12.98 3.74 2.14
N ALA A 100 13.10 2.60 2.82
CA ALA A 100 14.31 1.80 2.80
C ALA A 100 14.59 1.19 1.42
N GLU A 101 13.55 0.69 0.74
CA GLU A 101 13.67 0.07 -0.59
C GLU A 101 13.83 1.09 -1.72
N TRP A 102 13.14 2.24 -1.63
CA TRP A 102 13.01 3.18 -2.74
C TRP A 102 13.67 4.54 -2.50
N GLY A 103 14.16 4.80 -1.29
CA GLY A 103 14.74 6.08 -0.91
C GLY A 103 13.69 7.16 -0.63
N GLN A 104 14.03 8.40 -0.94
CA GLN A 104 13.16 9.54 -0.71
C GLN A 104 12.01 9.58 -1.73
N PRO A 105 10.75 9.82 -1.30
CA PRO A 105 9.64 9.95 -2.22
C PRO A 105 9.78 11.23 -3.06
N PRO A 106 9.06 11.35 -4.18
CA PRO A 106 9.06 12.58 -4.97
C PRO A 106 8.33 13.72 -4.22
N GLN A 107 8.29 14.91 -4.82
CA GLN A 107 7.84 16.15 -4.14
C GLN A 107 6.44 16.08 -3.49
N ASP A 108 5.50 15.31 -4.07
CA ASP A 108 4.14 15.16 -3.55
C ASP A 108 4.01 13.92 -2.64
N GLY A 109 5.14 13.32 -2.24
CA GLY A 109 5.22 12.29 -1.23
C GLY A 109 4.57 10.97 -1.66
N ILE A 110 3.74 10.41 -0.77
CA ILE A 110 3.02 9.15 -0.96
C ILE A 110 1.53 9.41 -0.79
N ILE A 111 0.73 8.91 -1.74
CA ILE A 111 -0.72 9.14 -1.80
C ILE A 111 -1.52 7.85 -1.82
N THR A 112 -2.81 7.96 -1.52
CA THR A 112 -3.78 6.87 -1.69
C THR A 112 -5.17 7.43 -1.96
N TYR A 113 -5.96 6.66 -2.71
CA TYR A 113 -7.36 6.94 -2.96
C TYR A 113 -8.24 5.97 -2.18
N VAL A 114 -9.15 6.51 -1.38
CA VAL A 114 -10.11 5.73 -0.59
C VAL A 114 -11.51 5.88 -1.18
N ASP A 115 -12.11 4.75 -1.57
CA ASP A 115 -13.50 4.71 -1.99
C ASP A 115 -14.40 4.63 -0.75
N ARG A 116 -15.00 5.78 -0.42
CA ARG A 116 -15.86 5.92 0.76
C ARG A 116 -17.15 5.12 0.64
N SER A 117 -17.60 4.82 -0.57
CA SER A 117 -18.81 4.03 -0.81
C SER A 117 -18.60 2.53 -0.59
N LYS A 118 -17.33 2.09 -0.49
CA LYS A 118 -16.95 0.68 -0.39
C LYS A 118 -16.44 0.27 0.99
N ILE A 119 -16.56 1.14 1.99
CA ILE A 119 -16.13 0.87 3.36
C ILE A 119 -17.28 1.05 4.35
N ARG A 120 -17.25 0.29 5.44
CA ARG A 120 -18.25 0.39 6.51
C ARG A 120 -18.02 1.56 7.47
N SER A 121 -16.78 2.04 7.55
CA SER A 121 -16.40 3.10 8.49
C SER A 121 -17.00 4.45 8.08
N ILE A 122 -17.66 5.11 9.04
CA ILE A 122 -18.11 6.51 8.91
C ILE A 122 -16.95 7.51 8.80
N ASN A 123 -15.72 7.07 9.09
CA ASN A 123 -14.51 7.89 9.06
C ASN A 123 -13.51 7.34 8.01
N PRO A 124 -13.72 7.59 6.71
CA PRO A 124 -12.91 6.99 5.65
C PRO A 124 -11.42 7.28 5.73
N GLY A 125 -10.59 6.25 5.61
CA GLY A 125 -9.14 6.39 5.76
C GLY A 125 -8.72 6.81 7.17
N CYS A 126 -9.49 6.46 8.21
CA CYS A 126 -9.13 6.71 9.61
C CYS A 126 -7.74 6.15 9.94
N CYS A 127 -7.42 4.92 9.50
CA CYS A 127 -6.11 4.31 9.72
C CYS A 127 -4.97 5.12 9.10
N PHE A 128 -5.13 5.61 7.87
CA PHE A 128 -4.17 6.49 7.21
C PHE A 128 -4.01 7.81 7.97
N ARG A 129 -5.10 8.46 8.36
CA ARG A 129 -5.02 9.70 9.15
C ARG A 129 -4.34 9.50 10.50
N LYS A 130 -4.61 8.38 11.18
CA LYS A 130 -3.89 8.01 12.40
C LYS A 130 -2.40 7.73 12.13
N ALA A 131 -2.05 7.28 10.93
CA ALA A 131 -0.67 7.14 10.47
C ALA A 131 -0.02 8.46 9.98
N GLY A 132 -0.67 9.61 10.16
CA GLY A 132 -0.11 10.93 9.82
C GLY A 132 -0.56 11.50 8.47
N TRP A 133 -1.39 10.78 7.71
CA TRP A 133 -1.81 11.21 6.40
C TRP A 133 -2.84 12.34 6.46
N ARG A 134 -2.78 13.27 5.51
CA ARG A 134 -3.68 14.43 5.41
C ARG A 134 -4.55 14.32 4.17
N ARG A 135 -5.77 14.84 4.25
CA ARG A 135 -6.67 14.93 3.09
C ARG A 135 -6.27 16.13 2.23
N ILE A 136 -6.09 15.89 0.94
CA ILE A 136 -5.73 16.96 -0.03
C ILE A 136 -6.76 17.16 -1.14
N GLY A 137 -7.77 16.29 -1.25
CA GLY A 137 -8.80 16.48 -2.27
C GLY A 137 -9.68 15.27 -2.52
N ARG A 138 -10.15 15.18 -3.76
CA ARG A 138 -10.89 14.04 -4.31
C ARG A 138 -10.47 13.78 -5.76
N SER A 139 -10.58 12.53 -6.22
CA SER A 139 -10.38 12.24 -7.65
C SER A 139 -11.49 12.87 -8.51
N LYS A 140 -11.13 13.36 -9.70
CA LYS A 140 -12.03 14.12 -10.59
C LYS A 140 -13.28 13.32 -10.99
N HIS A 141 -13.08 12.09 -11.48
CA HIS A 141 -14.17 11.29 -12.06
C HIS A 141 -14.97 10.50 -11.03
N ARG A 142 -14.28 9.87 -10.06
CA ARG A 142 -14.91 8.95 -9.10
C ARG A 142 -15.17 9.54 -7.72
N GLY A 143 -14.70 10.77 -7.46
CA GLY A 143 -14.87 11.42 -6.16
C GLY A 143 -14.19 10.69 -4.99
N LEU A 144 -13.19 9.84 -5.27
CA LEU A 144 -12.45 9.07 -4.26
C LEU A 144 -11.73 10.02 -3.33
N LEU A 145 -11.72 9.75 -2.03
CA LEU A 145 -11.00 10.57 -1.06
C LEU A 145 -9.49 10.43 -1.30
N LEU A 146 -8.81 11.55 -1.55
CA LEU A 146 -7.37 11.57 -1.74
C LEU A 146 -6.67 11.96 -0.43
N LEU A 147 -5.77 11.09 0.03
CA LEU A 147 -4.92 11.28 1.20
C LEU A 147 -3.45 11.29 0.79
N GLN A 148 -2.63 12.07 1.49
CA GLN A 148 -1.21 12.26 1.23
C GLN A 148 -0.39 12.17 2.53
N LEU A 149 0.81 11.62 2.43
CA LEU A 149 1.88 11.69 3.41
C LEU A 149 3.10 12.36 2.74
N ILE A 150 3.67 13.35 3.40
CA ILE A 150 4.89 14.07 2.98
C ILE A 150 6.02 13.69 3.95
#